data_AF-A0A2K4YAR6-F1
#
_entry.id   AF-A0A2K4YAR6-F1
#
_cell.length_a   1.000
_cell.length_b   1.000
_cell.length_c   1.000
_cell.angle_alpha   90.00
_cell.angle_beta   90.00
_cell.angle_gamma   90.00
#
_symmetry.space_group_name_H-M   'P 1'
#
loop_
_entity.id
_entity.type
_entity.pdbx_description
1 polymer ?
#
loop_
_entity_poly.entity_id
_entity_poly.type
_entity_poly.pdbx_seq_one_letter_code
_entity_poly.pdbx_strand_id
1 'polypeptide(L)'
;MKAFLAVTGAVAIAVMLGAAPRARADDQSYLDYLAQHHNDVTGGISPPVLLLGGHRMCMFIQGGMTPPQAAATAGSPLGPAVTDAAQHELCPDTLQH
;
A
#
# COMPACT_ATOMS: atom_id res chain seq x y z
N MET A 1 -30.16 43.73 -41.07
CA MET A 1 -29.45 42.83 -42.00
C MET A 1 -28.05 42.55 -41.45
N LYS A 2 -27.61 41.28 -41.44
CA LYS A 2 -26.27 40.71 -41.08
C LYS A 2 -25.99 40.62 -39.57
N ALA A 3 -26.10 39.47 -38.87
CA ALA A 3 -25.33 38.20 -38.92
C ALA A 3 -23.81 38.43 -38.74
N PHE A 4 -23.04 37.81 -37.84
CA PHE A 4 -22.99 36.40 -37.42
C PHE A 4 -22.38 36.24 -36.01
N LEU A 5 -22.76 35.15 -35.34
CA LEU A 5 -22.08 34.55 -34.18
C LEU A 5 -20.60 34.24 -34.46
N ALA A 6 -19.73 34.50 -33.49
CA ALA A 6 -18.43 33.83 -33.38
C ALA A 6 -18.14 33.55 -31.90
N VAL A 7 -18.65 32.40 -31.44
CA VAL A 7 -18.15 31.70 -30.26
C VAL A 7 -16.78 31.12 -30.61
N THR A 8 -15.77 31.29 -29.76
CA THR A 8 -14.85 30.22 -29.28
C THR A 8 -13.58 30.83 -28.67
N GLY A 9 -13.17 30.30 -27.52
CA GLY A 9 -11.84 30.56 -26.96
C GLY A 9 -11.73 30.66 -25.43
N ALA A 10 -12.57 29.98 -24.66
CA ALA A 10 -12.29 29.81 -23.22
C ALA A 10 -11.15 28.80 -23.05
N VAL A 11 -9.93 29.29 -22.79
CA VAL A 11 -8.80 28.45 -22.39
C VAL A 11 -9.04 28.01 -20.94
N ALA A 12 -9.61 26.81 -20.77
CA ALA A 12 -9.72 26.18 -19.47
C ALA A 12 -8.36 25.56 -19.09
N ILE A 13 -7.64 26.21 -18.17
CA ILE A 13 -6.48 25.60 -17.51
C ILE A 13 -7.03 24.58 -16.51
N ALA A 14 -7.12 23.32 -16.94
CA ALA A 14 -7.44 22.21 -16.05
C ALA A 14 -6.20 21.88 -15.22
N VAL A 15 -6.17 22.36 -13.96
CA VAL A 15 -5.19 21.92 -12.96
C VAL A 15 -5.53 20.49 -12.57
N MET A 16 -4.99 19.53 -13.31
CA MET A 16 -4.92 18.12 -12.92
C MET A 16 -3.75 17.93 -11.96
N LEU A 17 -3.89 18.23 -10.67
CA LEU A 17 -2.96 17.73 -9.64
C LEU A 17 -3.70 17.46 -8.35
N GLY A 18 -3.79 16.18 -8.00
CA GLY A 18 -4.44 15.72 -6.77
C GLY A 18 -4.93 14.28 -6.78
N ALA A 19 -4.51 13.44 -7.74
CA ALA A 19 -4.42 12.02 -7.42
C ALA A 19 -3.33 11.91 -6.35
N ALA A 20 -3.71 11.99 -5.07
CA ALA A 20 -2.83 11.55 -3.99
C ALA A 20 -2.30 10.19 -4.46
N PRO A 21 -0.98 10.00 -4.58
CA PRO A 21 -0.48 8.68 -4.90
C PRO A 21 -1.06 7.81 -3.79
N ARG A 22 -1.95 6.87 -4.14
CA ARG A 22 -2.04 5.67 -3.31
C ARG A 22 -0.61 5.20 -3.30
N ALA A 23 0.08 5.39 -2.17
CA ALA A 23 1.49 5.06 -2.04
C ALA A 23 1.64 3.71 -2.73
N ARG A 24 2.41 3.68 -3.83
CA ARG A 24 2.67 2.43 -4.52
C ARG A 24 3.29 1.58 -3.43
N ALA A 25 2.55 0.58 -2.97
CA ALA A 25 3.03 -0.42 -2.04
C ALA A 25 4.44 -0.79 -2.51
N ASP A 26 5.45 -0.40 -1.73
CA ASP A 26 6.82 -0.49 -2.19
C ASP A 26 7.31 -1.89 -1.82
N ASP A 27 7.05 -2.82 -2.74
CA ASP A 27 7.43 -4.23 -2.60
C ASP A 27 8.91 -4.38 -2.25
N GLN A 28 9.78 -3.52 -2.79
CA GLN A 28 11.20 -3.58 -2.51
C GLN A 28 11.50 -3.05 -1.11
N SER A 29 10.95 -1.90 -0.73
CA SER A 29 11.08 -1.34 0.62
C SER A 29 10.53 -2.28 1.69
N TYR A 30 9.43 -2.98 1.41
CA TYR A 30 8.88 -4.03 2.26
C TYR A 30 9.85 -5.21 2.47
N LEU A 31 10.46 -5.70 1.39
CA LEU A 31 11.45 -6.78 1.48
C LEU A 31 12.71 -6.33 2.22
N ASP A 32 13.14 -5.09 1.99
CA ASP A 32 14.30 -4.49 2.67
C ASP A 32 14.01 -4.27 4.16
N TYR A 33 12.78 -3.84 4.51
CA TYR A 33 12.33 -3.69 5.90
C TYR A 33 12.36 -5.04 6.63
N LEU A 34 11.83 -6.11 6.00
CA LEU A 34 11.88 -7.46 6.55
C LEU A 34 13.32 -7.94 6.75
N ALA A 35 14.20 -7.71 5.77
CA ALA A 35 15.61 -8.07 5.88
C ALA A 35 16.36 -7.31 6.98
N GLN A 36 15.92 -6.10 7.34
CA GLN A 36 16.55 -5.28 8.37
C GLN A 36 16.00 -5.56 9.78
N HIS A 37 14.70 -5.82 9.91
CA HIS A 37 14.01 -5.87 11.21
C HIS A 37 13.57 -7.29 11.62
N HIS A 38 13.34 -8.18 10.65
CA HIS A 38 12.68 -9.48 10.86
C HIS A 38 13.40 -10.65 10.17
N ASN A 39 14.67 -10.48 9.82
CA ASN A 39 15.43 -11.47 9.05
C ASN A 39 15.65 -12.80 9.80
N ASP A 40 15.59 -12.76 11.13
CA ASP A 40 15.63 -13.95 11.99
C ASP A 40 14.48 -14.93 11.71
N VAL A 41 13.33 -14.41 11.26
CA VAL A 41 12.13 -15.20 10.95
C VAL A 41 11.80 -15.27 9.45
N THR A 42 12.24 -14.30 8.65
CA THR A 42 11.96 -14.25 7.20
C THR A 42 13.11 -14.65 6.30
N GLY A 43 14.35 -14.72 6.79
CA GLY A 43 15.55 -14.87 5.94
C GLY A 43 15.62 -16.16 5.12
N GLY A 44 14.89 -17.21 5.52
CA GLY A 44 14.77 -18.46 4.77
C GLY A 44 13.58 -18.52 3.81
N ILE A 45 12.75 -17.48 3.75
CA ILE A 45 11.50 -17.46 2.99
C ILE A 45 11.74 -16.70 1.68
N SER A 46 11.20 -17.22 0.58
CA SER A 46 11.38 -16.58 -0.72
C SER A 46 10.65 -15.23 -0.81
N PRO A 47 11.22 -14.23 -1.52
CA PRO A 47 10.59 -12.92 -1.66
C PRO A 47 9.14 -12.95 -2.19
N PRO A 48 8.79 -13.78 -3.20
CA PRO A 48 7.39 -13.83 -3.67
C PRO A 48 6.39 -14.31 -2.59
N VAL A 49 6.81 -15.19 -1.69
CA VAL A 49 5.97 -15.66 -0.57
C VAL A 49 5.78 -14.54 0.45
N LEU A 50 6.85 -13.81 0.76
CA LEU A 50 6.79 -12.67 1.67
C LEU A 50 5.89 -11.56 1.11
N LEU A 51 6.01 -11.25 -0.18
CA LEU A 51 5.16 -10.26 -0.85
C LEU A 51 3.69 -10.67 -0.82
N LEU A 52 3.38 -11.92 -1.17
CA LEU A 52 2.01 -12.43 -1.09
C LEU A 52 1.45 -12.33 0.34
N GLY A 53 2.28 -12.62 1.35
CA GLY A 53 1.93 -12.47 2.76
C GLY A 53 1.60 -11.03 3.14
N GLY A 54 2.50 -10.08 2.82
CA GLY A 54 2.34 -8.67 3.16
C GLY A 54 1.09 -8.04 2.52
N HIS A 55 0.89 -8.26 1.21
CA HIS A 55 -0.30 -7.78 0.50
C HIS A 55 -1.59 -8.39 1.07
N ARG A 56 -1.56 -9.66 1.47
CA ARG A 56 -2.70 -10.31 2.15
C ARG A 56 -2.99 -9.65 3.50
N MET A 57 -1.98 -9.31 4.30
CA MET A 57 -2.19 -8.63 5.59
C MET A 57 -2.86 -7.28 5.38
N CYS A 58 -2.41 -6.50 4.39
CA CYS A 58 -3.06 -5.23 4.04
C CYS A 58 -4.52 -5.42 3.66
N MET A 59 -4.84 -6.42 2.83
CA MET A 59 -6.23 -6.74 2.46
C MET A 59 -7.10 -7.08 3.67
N PHE A 60 -6.57 -7.84 4.64
CA PHE A 60 -7.31 -8.18 5.86
C PHE A 60 -7.55 -6.96 6.75
N ILE A 61 -6.54 -6.10 6.92
CA ILE A 61 -6.65 -4.92 7.77
C ILE A 61 -7.58 -3.89 7.14
N GLN A 62 -7.45 -3.62 5.83
CA GLN A 62 -8.39 -2.77 5.09
C GLN A 62 -9.81 -3.37 5.08
N GLY A 63 -9.94 -4.69 5.17
CA GLY A 63 -11.20 -5.40 5.34
C GLY A 63 -11.80 -5.34 6.75
N GLY A 64 -11.15 -4.66 7.70
CA GLY A 64 -11.63 -4.44 9.06
C GLY A 64 -11.08 -5.39 10.12
N MET A 65 -10.14 -6.29 9.78
CA MET A 65 -9.41 -7.02 10.81
C MET A 65 -8.45 -6.09 11.54
N THR A 66 -8.30 -6.31 12.84
CA THR A 66 -7.19 -5.66 13.59
C THR A 66 -5.85 -6.28 13.16
N PRO A 67 -4.72 -5.56 13.26
CA PRO A 67 -3.41 -6.11 12.92
C PRO A 67 -3.05 -7.41 13.66
N PRO A 68 -3.36 -7.58 14.97
CA PRO A 68 -3.15 -8.86 15.65
C PRO A 68 -4.00 -10.01 15.08
N GLN A 69 -5.23 -9.74 14.65
CA GLN A 69 -6.08 -10.75 14.00
C GLN A 69 -5.53 -11.15 12.63
N ALA A 70 -5.08 -10.18 11.83
CA ALA A 70 -4.44 -10.45 10.54
C ALA A 70 -3.16 -11.28 10.71
N ALA A 71 -2.28 -10.89 11.66
CA ALA A 71 -1.06 -11.63 11.98
C ALA A 71 -1.35 -13.09 12.38
N ALA A 72 -2.41 -13.34 13.15
CA ALA A 72 -2.79 -14.69 13.55
C ALA A 72 -3.12 -15.62 12.36
N THR A 73 -3.51 -15.08 11.19
CA THR A 73 -3.79 -15.87 9.99
C THR A 73 -2.55 -16.49 9.34
N ALA A 74 -1.38 -15.90 9.58
CA ALA A 74 -0.09 -16.39 9.07
C ALA A 74 0.71 -17.18 10.13
N GLY A 75 0.23 -17.22 11.38
CA GLY A 75 0.88 -17.93 12.48
C GLY A 75 2.10 -17.19 13.05
N SER A 76 2.59 -17.65 14.20
CA SER A 76 3.79 -17.10 14.83
C SER A 76 5.03 -17.90 14.42
N PRO A 77 6.20 -17.27 14.18
CA PRO A 77 6.48 -15.83 14.34
C PRO A 77 6.30 -15.00 13.05
N LEU A 78 5.95 -15.63 11.93
CA LEU A 78 5.91 -14.98 10.63
C LEU A 78 4.86 -13.88 10.53
N GLY A 79 3.66 -14.13 11.07
CA GLY A 79 2.52 -13.23 11.01
C GLY A 79 2.79 -11.84 11.57
N PRO A 80 3.29 -11.70 12.81
CA PRO A 80 3.70 -10.41 13.35
C PRO A 80 4.70 -9.67 12.46
N ALA A 81 5.74 -10.36 11.95
CA ALA A 81 6.76 -9.75 11.09
C ALA A 81 6.20 -9.23 9.77
N VAL A 82 5.42 -10.04 9.04
CA VAL A 82 4.85 -9.62 7.75
C VAL A 82 3.76 -8.57 7.93
N THR A 83 3.00 -8.60 9.03
CA THR A 83 2.00 -7.57 9.33
C THR A 83 2.66 -6.24 9.66
N ASP A 84 3.66 -6.23 10.54
CA ASP A 84 4.42 -5.03 10.90
C ASP A 84 5.03 -4.34 9.66
N ALA A 85 5.77 -5.10 8.84
CA ALA A 85 6.36 -4.59 7.62
C ALA A 85 5.32 -4.12 6.60
N ALA A 86 4.21 -4.86 6.45
CA ALA A 86 3.15 -4.48 5.53
C ALA A 86 2.47 -3.17 5.95
N GLN A 87 2.24 -2.97 7.24
CA GLN A 87 1.68 -1.72 7.75
C GLN A 87 2.61 -0.53 7.53
N HIS A 88 3.94 -0.70 7.55
CA HIS A 88 4.87 0.41 7.31
C HIS A 88 5.07 0.71 5.82
N GLU A 89 5.22 -0.33 4.99
CA GLU A 89 5.74 -0.18 3.62
C GLU A 89 4.67 -0.39 2.52
N LEU A 90 3.64 -1.20 2.79
CA LEU A 90 2.62 -1.58 1.79
C LEU A 90 1.27 -0.85 2.00
N CYS A 91 0.84 -0.69 3.25
CA CYS A 91 -0.44 -0.05 3.62
C CYS A 91 -0.29 0.87 4.87
N PRO A 92 0.49 1.96 4.77
CA PRO A 92 0.70 2.92 5.86
C PRO A 92 -0.55 3.68 6.29
N ASP A 93 -1.59 3.70 5.46
CA ASP A 93 -2.91 4.22 5.82
C ASP A 93 -3.60 3.42 6.93
N THR A 94 -3.14 2.18 7.18
CA THR A 94 -3.65 1.34 8.27
C THR A 94 -2.99 1.60 9.62
N LEU A 95 -1.92 2.43 9.67
CA LEU A 95 -1.31 2.95 10.88
C LEU A 95 -2.08 4.19 11.40
N GLN A 96 -3.38 4.05 11.62
CA GLN A 96 -4.13 5.07 12.36
C GLN A 96 -4.20 4.66 13.82
N HIS A 97 -3.42 5.37 14.65
CA HIS A 97 -3.40 5.23 16.10
C HIS A 97 -4.72 5.74 16.71
#